data_AF-A0A7D5J2U0-F1
#
_entry.id   AF-A0A7D5J2U0-F1
#
_cell.length_a   1.000
_cell.length_b   1.000
_cell.length_c   1.000
_cell.angle_alpha   90.00
_cell.angle_beta   90.00
_cell.angle_gamma   90.00
#
_symmetry.space_group_name_H-M   'P 1'
#
loop_
_entity.id
_entity.type
_entity.pdbx_description
1 polymer ?
#
loop_
_entity_poly.entity_id
_entity_poly.type
_entity_poly.pdbx_seq_one_letter_code
_entity_poly.pdbx_strand_id
1 'polypeptide(L)'
;MTETAQCEVCGVDHAARLVDHVSLPVLEDGVEADVCQTCQHAETYQAPASVCARCGTGLDDAREFRVTVAFPLGAASLPARRERRLCGPCAEDIGVSIQYGALRHDVEADAFEELLALMEEADTAREDLADA
;
A
#
# COMPACT_ATOMS: atom_id res chain seq x y z
N MET A 1 31.93 -27.04 0.16
CA MET A 1 30.50 -26.70 0.31
C MET A 1 30.43 -25.18 0.27
N THR A 2 29.59 -24.61 -0.58
CA THR A 2 29.39 -23.15 -0.58
C THR A 2 28.47 -22.83 0.58
N GLU A 3 28.91 -21.95 1.48
CA GLU A 3 28.10 -21.50 2.61
C GLU A 3 26.88 -20.72 2.10
N THR A 4 25.71 -21.00 2.67
CA THR A 4 24.43 -20.39 2.30
C THR A 4 23.84 -19.65 3.50
N ALA A 5 23.11 -18.57 3.22
CA ALA A 5 22.34 -17.81 4.19
C ALA A 5 20.95 -17.50 3.62
N GLN A 6 19.92 -17.51 4.46
CA GLN A 6 18.55 -17.20 4.06
C GLN A 6 18.33 -15.69 4.09
N CYS A 7 17.66 -15.15 3.08
CA CYS A 7 17.19 -13.77 3.10
C CYS A 7 15.86 -13.67 3.85
N GLU A 8 15.78 -12.81 4.86
CA GLU A 8 14.57 -12.62 5.68
C GLU A 8 13.44 -11.90 4.94
N VAL A 9 13.75 -11.19 3.85
CA VAL A 9 12.74 -10.51 3.03
C VAL A 9 12.06 -11.49 2.05
N CYS A 10 12.83 -12.20 1.21
CA CYS A 10 12.25 -13.11 0.21
C CYS A 10 12.09 -14.55 0.69
N GLY A 11 12.71 -14.94 1.81
CA GLY A 11 12.69 -16.29 2.38
C GLY A 11 13.56 -17.31 1.64
N VAL A 12 14.36 -16.89 0.65
CA VAL A 12 15.16 -17.79 -0.20
C VAL A 12 16.60 -17.90 0.32
N ASP A 13 17.16 -19.11 0.26
CA ASP A 13 18.57 -19.35 0.51
C ASP A 13 19.44 -18.85 -0.64
N HIS A 14 20.45 -18.05 -0.30
CA HIS A 14 21.45 -17.53 -1.23
C HIS A 14 22.85 -17.96 -0.80
N ALA A 15 23.83 -17.83 -1.70
CA ALA A 15 25.23 -17.92 -1.28
C ALA A 15 25.50 -16.83 -0.22
N ALA A 16 26.13 -17.18 0.90
CA ALA A 16 26.25 -16.28 2.06
C ALA A 16 26.83 -14.90 1.71
N ARG A 17 27.76 -14.83 0.75
CA ARG A 17 28.34 -13.57 0.22
C ARG A 17 27.34 -12.62 -0.47
N LEU A 18 26.11 -13.05 -0.71
CA LEU A 18 25.05 -12.25 -1.35
C LEU A 18 24.01 -11.76 -0.35
N VAL A 19 24.15 -12.12 0.93
CA VAL A 19 23.28 -11.73 2.03
C VAL A 19 24.11 -10.93 3.01
N ASP A 20 23.66 -9.73 3.33
CA ASP A 20 24.32 -8.86 4.30
C ASP A 20 23.37 -8.64 5.48
N HIS A 21 23.94 -8.56 6.69
CA HIS A 21 23.22 -8.13 7.88
C HIS A 21 23.15 -6.60 7.90
N VAL A 22 21.97 -6.03 7.64
CA VAL A 22 21.80 -4.60 7.38
C VAL A 22 20.53 -4.03 8.00
N SER A 23 20.55 -2.73 8.29
CA SER A 23 19.33 -1.94 8.53
C SER A 23 18.90 -1.28 7.23
N LEU A 24 17.68 -1.58 6.75
CA LEU A 24 17.12 -0.95 5.56
C LEU A 24 16.31 0.31 5.93
N PRO A 25 16.26 1.35 5.08
CA PRO A 25 15.48 2.55 5.34
C PRO A 25 13.97 2.34 5.54
N VAL A 26 13.45 1.18 5.11
CA VAL A 26 12.04 0.81 5.24
C VAL A 26 11.74 0.09 6.56
N LEU A 27 12.77 -0.41 7.26
CA LEU A 27 12.59 -1.08 8.55
C LEU A 27 12.39 -0.05 9.66
N GLU A 28 11.72 -0.43 10.74
CA GLU A 28 11.66 0.42 11.92
C GLU A 28 13.04 0.62 12.57
N ASP A 29 13.21 1.74 13.29
CA ASP A 29 14.50 2.13 13.87
C ASP A 29 15.07 1.03 14.79
N GLY A 30 16.33 0.68 14.56
CA GLY A 30 17.04 -0.34 15.34
C GLY A 30 16.77 -1.78 14.90
N VAL A 31 16.02 -1.99 13.82
CA VAL A 31 15.82 -3.31 13.22
C VAL A 31 16.89 -3.55 12.15
N GLU A 32 17.61 -4.66 12.33
CA GLU A 32 18.56 -5.20 11.37
C GLU A 32 18.07 -6.56 10.90
N ALA A 33 18.42 -6.92 9.67
CA ALA A 33 17.99 -8.15 9.04
C ALA A 33 19.05 -8.69 8.06
N ASP A 34 19.03 -10.00 7.86
CA ASP A 34 19.81 -10.68 6.83
C ASP A 34 19.09 -10.57 5.49
N VAL A 35 19.57 -9.68 4.61
CA VAL A 35 18.86 -9.36 3.36
C VAL A 35 19.77 -9.56 2.16
N CYS A 36 19.26 -10.24 1.13
CA CYS A 36 20.00 -10.40 -0.12
C CYS A 36 20.11 -9.07 -0.89
N GLN A 37 21.20 -8.88 -1.63
CA GLN A 37 21.49 -7.63 -2.35
C GLN A 37 20.36 -7.16 -3.28
N THR A 38 19.62 -8.10 -3.89
CA THR A 38 18.44 -7.77 -4.72
C THR A 38 17.31 -7.14 -3.90
N CYS A 39 16.97 -7.73 -2.75
CA CYS A 39 15.95 -7.20 -1.85
C CYS A 39 16.40 -5.88 -1.23
N GLN A 40 17.68 -5.74 -0.87
CA GLN A 40 18.22 -4.46 -0.43
C GLN A 40 18.01 -3.36 -1.48
N HIS A 41 18.31 -3.64 -2.75
CA HIS A 41 18.12 -2.69 -3.84
C HIS A 41 16.64 -2.31 -4.02
N ALA A 42 15.75 -3.29 -4.02
CA ALA A 42 14.31 -3.07 -4.19
C ALA A 42 13.74 -2.20 -3.05
N GLU A 43 14.11 -2.47 -1.80
CA GLU A 43 13.58 -1.77 -0.64
C GLU A 43 14.20 -0.40 -0.40
N THR A 44 15.40 -0.16 -0.95
CA THR A 44 16.08 1.15 -0.89
C THR A 44 15.58 2.12 -1.97
N TYR A 45 14.92 1.63 -3.02
CA TYR A 45 14.41 2.49 -4.07
C TYR A 45 13.35 3.47 -3.54
N GLN A 46 13.59 4.76 -3.77
CA GLN A 46 12.67 5.83 -3.47
C GLN A 46 12.38 6.63 -4.74
N ALA A 47 11.10 6.85 -5.03
CA ALA A 47 10.72 7.77 -6.08
C ALA A 47 11.20 9.19 -5.74
N PRO A 48 11.53 10.04 -6.73
CA PRO A 48 11.90 11.41 -6.48
C PRO A 48 10.85 12.15 -5.65
N ALA A 49 11.27 12.99 -4.71
CA ALA A 49 10.37 13.70 -3.82
C ALA A 49 9.40 14.66 -4.54
N SER A 50 9.74 15.07 -5.77
CA SER A 50 8.98 16.01 -6.60
C SER A 50 7.89 15.34 -7.45
N VAL A 51 7.68 14.02 -7.36
CA VAL A 51 6.68 13.30 -8.14
C VAL A 51 5.78 12.43 -7.26
N CYS A 52 4.54 12.25 -7.71
CA CYS A 52 3.60 11.33 -7.09
C CYS A 52 4.17 9.91 -7.15
N ALA A 53 4.30 9.26 -5.99
CA ALA A 53 4.87 7.92 -5.89
C ALA A 53 4.05 6.85 -6.62
N ARG A 54 2.79 7.12 -6.98
CA ARG A 54 1.90 6.19 -7.68
C ARG A 54 1.84 6.42 -9.19
N CYS A 55 1.62 7.66 -9.64
CA CYS A 55 1.41 7.96 -11.06
C CYS A 55 2.57 8.72 -11.73
N GLY A 56 3.60 9.13 -10.98
CA GLY A 56 4.75 9.86 -11.51
C GLY A 56 4.48 11.30 -11.93
N THR A 57 3.24 11.80 -11.77
CA THR A 57 2.91 13.21 -12.04
C THR A 57 3.66 14.12 -11.08
N GLY A 58 4.14 15.27 -11.56
CA GLY A 58 4.80 16.27 -10.71
C GLY A 58 3.92 16.70 -9.55
N LEU A 59 4.52 16.84 -8.37
CA LEU A 59 3.85 17.38 -7.20
C LEU A 59 4.12 18.89 -7.18
N ASP A 60 3.06 19.66 -7.43
CA ASP A 60 3.06 21.09 -7.11
C ASP A 60 2.81 21.22 -5.60
N ASP A 61 3.66 22.00 -4.91
CA ASP A 61 3.72 22.11 -3.44
C ASP A 61 2.36 22.41 -2.75
N ALA A 62 1.37 22.93 -3.49
CA ALA A 62 0.06 23.29 -2.96
C ALA A 62 -0.94 22.12 -2.82
N ARG A 63 -0.70 20.94 -3.41
CA ARG A 63 -1.65 19.80 -3.40
C ARG A 63 -0.98 18.43 -3.28
N GLU A 64 0.01 18.31 -2.39
CA GLU A 64 0.59 17.02 -2.04
C GLU A 64 -0.03 16.43 -0.75
N PHE A 65 -0.16 15.11 -0.74
CA PHE A 65 -0.58 14.34 0.43
C PHE A 65 0.54 13.40 0.83
N ARG A 66 0.79 13.27 2.14
CA ARG A 66 1.71 12.26 2.67
C ARG A 66 0.92 11.10 3.23
N VAL A 67 1.30 9.90 2.82
CA VAL A 67 0.74 8.66 3.32
C VAL A 67 1.88 7.86 3.93
N THR A 68 1.68 7.44 5.18
CA THR A 68 2.61 6.60 5.92
C THR A 68 1.91 5.31 6.29
N VAL A 69 2.51 4.18 5.90
CA VAL A 69 1.96 2.85 6.14
C VAL A 69 2.98 2.03 6.90
N ALA A 70 2.54 1.41 8.00
CA ALA A 70 3.28 0.37 8.69
C ALA A 70 2.79 -1.00 8.18
N PHE A 71 3.71 -1.94 7.93
CA PHE A 71 3.39 -3.26 7.40
C PHE A 71 4.47 -4.28 7.78
N PRO A 72 4.13 -5.58 7.85
CA PRO A 72 5.13 -6.64 7.97
C PRO A 72 5.84 -6.84 6.62
N LEU A 73 7.15 -6.60 6.58
CA LEU A 73 7.97 -6.78 5.39
C LEU A 73 8.50 -8.21 5.28
N GLY A 74 8.22 -8.83 4.14
CA GLY A 74 8.86 -10.06 3.72
C GLY A 74 8.46 -11.31 4.52
N ALA A 75 9.15 -12.41 4.24
CA ALA A 75 8.87 -13.73 4.81
C ALA A 75 9.02 -13.76 6.35
N ALA A 76 9.99 -13.02 6.89
CA ALA A 76 10.19 -12.91 8.34
C ALA A 76 9.21 -11.94 9.03
N SER A 77 8.31 -11.28 8.28
CA SER A 77 7.35 -10.30 8.82
C SER A 77 8.02 -9.16 9.60
N LEU A 78 9.15 -8.65 9.10
CA LEU A 78 9.92 -7.61 9.75
C LEU A 78 9.08 -6.33 9.90
N PRO A 79 9.08 -5.65 11.06
CA PRO A 79 8.32 -4.43 11.23
C PRO A 79 8.90 -3.34 10.31
N ALA A 80 8.07 -2.84 9.40
CA ALA A 80 8.47 -1.88 8.39
C ALA A 80 7.50 -0.71 8.32
N ARG A 81 8.01 0.44 7.88
CA ARG A 81 7.26 1.67 7.67
C ARG A 81 7.71 2.32 6.38
N ARG A 82 6.75 2.75 5.56
CA ARG A 82 7.01 3.49 4.32
C ARG A 82 6.18 4.76 4.26
N GLU A 83 6.87 5.88 4.08
CA GLU A 83 6.25 7.17 3.75
C GLU A 83 6.36 7.43 2.24
N ARG A 84 5.27 7.91 1.63
CA ARG A 84 5.22 8.32 0.23
C ARG A 84 4.38 9.58 0.07
N ARG A 85 4.72 10.37 -0.96
CA ARG A 85 3.96 11.55 -1.39
C ARG A 85 3.08 11.22 -2.57
N LEU A 86 1.85 11.71 -2.57
CA LEU A 86 0.84 11.47 -3.60
C LEU A 86 0.21 12.78 -4.05
N CYS A 87 -0.21 12.83 -5.31
CA CYS A 87 -1.09 13.88 -5.80
C CYS A 87 -2.52 13.67 -5.28
N GLY A 88 -3.31 14.74 -5.24
CA GLY A 88 -4.71 14.69 -4.79
C GLY A 88 -5.54 13.53 -5.33
N PRO A 89 -5.61 13.31 -6.67
CA PRO A 89 -6.37 12.19 -7.23
C PRO A 89 -5.91 10.81 -6.75
N CYS A 90 -4.59 10.59 -6.59
CA CYS A 90 -4.09 9.31 -6.09
C CYS A 90 -4.34 9.13 -4.60
N ALA A 91 -4.31 10.21 -3.81
CA ALA A 91 -4.64 10.17 -2.40
C ALA A 91 -6.14 9.91 -2.18
N GLU A 92 -6.99 10.55 -2.99
CA GLU A 92 -8.45 10.33 -2.98
C GLU A 92 -8.78 8.89 -3.34
N ASP A 93 -8.20 8.32 -4.40
CA ASP A 93 -8.43 6.93 -4.79
C ASP A 93 -8.01 5.92 -3.70
N ILE A 94 -6.90 6.18 -2.99
CA ILE A 94 -6.51 5.37 -1.84
C ILE A 94 -7.51 5.54 -0.69
N GLY A 95 -7.95 6.77 -0.41
CA GLY A 95 -8.96 7.04 0.62
C GLY A 95 -10.27 6.30 0.36
N VAL A 96 -10.75 6.34 -0.89
CA VAL A 96 -11.92 5.59 -1.35
C VAL A 96 -11.67 4.08 -1.23
N SER A 97 -10.51 3.60 -1.65
CA SER A 97 -10.15 2.17 -1.53
C SER A 97 -10.14 1.70 -0.07
N ILE A 98 -9.71 2.53 0.88
CA ILE A 98 -9.76 2.23 2.32
C ILE A 98 -11.21 2.25 2.81
N GLN A 99 -11.96 3.30 2.48
CA GLN A 99 -13.34 3.51 2.94
C GLN A 99 -14.27 2.38 2.47
N TYR A 100 -14.20 2.01 1.19
CA TYR A 100 -15.08 1.00 0.60
C TYR A 100 -14.45 -0.41 0.59
N GLY A 101 -13.13 -0.52 0.68
CA GLY A 101 -12.46 -1.80 0.89
C GLY A 101 -12.81 -2.42 2.24
N ALA A 102 -13.00 -1.60 3.28
CA ALA A 102 -13.52 -2.03 4.58
C ALA A 102 -14.96 -2.59 4.47
N LEU A 103 -15.79 -1.97 3.61
CA LEU A 103 -17.16 -2.45 3.38
C LEU A 103 -17.19 -3.81 2.66
N ARG A 104 -16.22 -4.13 1.81
CA ARG A 104 -16.18 -5.43 1.12
C ARG A 104 -15.86 -6.62 2.05
N HIS A 105 -15.33 -6.37 3.25
CA HIS A 105 -15.03 -7.43 4.21
C HIS A 105 -16.13 -7.65 5.25
N ASP A 106 -16.97 -6.64 5.50
CA ASP A 106 -17.97 -6.68 6.58
C ASP A 106 -19.43 -6.53 6.10
N VAL A 107 -19.68 -6.21 4.84
CA VAL A 107 -21.03 -6.20 4.29
C VAL A 107 -21.32 -7.60 3.77
N GLU A 108 -22.06 -8.39 4.55
CA GLU A 108 -22.73 -9.59 4.06
C GLU A 108 -23.42 -9.21 2.74
N ALA A 109 -23.16 -9.95 1.66
CA ALA A 109 -23.56 -9.56 0.30
C ALA A 109 -25.03 -9.11 0.22
N ASP A 110 -25.88 -9.73 1.03
CA ASP A 110 -27.30 -9.44 1.19
C ASP A 110 -27.59 -7.99 1.63
N ALA A 111 -26.80 -7.40 2.53
CA ALA A 111 -26.97 -6.02 2.99
C ALA A 111 -26.52 -5.00 1.94
N PHE A 112 -25.59 -5.37 1.05
CA PHE A 112 -25.20 -4.53 -0.08
C PHE A 112 -26.29 -4.54 -1.17
N GLU A 113 -26.88 -5.71 -1.44
CA GLU A 113 -28.01 -5.85 -2.37
C GLU A 113 -29.25 -5.09 -1.88
N GLU A 114 -29.56 -5.14 -0.58
CA GLU A 114 -30.67 -4.39 0.01
C GLU A 114 -30.45 -2.87 -0.09
N LEU A 115 -29.21 -2.40 0.13
CA LEU A 115 -28.88 -0.98 -0.06
C LEU A 115 -29.05 -0.54 -1.52
N LEU A 116 -28.60 -1.35 -2.48
CA LEU A 116 -28.75 -1.05 -3.90
C LEU A 116 -30.23 -0.98 -4.31
N ALA A 117 -31.06 -1.90 -3.82
CA ALA A 117 -32.50 -1.89 -4.08
C ALA A 117 -33.17 -0.63 -3.52
N LEU A 118 -32.83 -0.21 -2.30
CA LEU A 118 -33.35 1.02 -1.69
C LEU A 118 -32.93 2.28 -2.45
N MET A 119 -31.73 2.29 -3.04
CA MET A 119 -31.27 3.39 -3.88
C MET A 119 -32.02 3.46 -5.22
N GLU A 120 -32.25 2.33 -5.88
CA GLU A 120 -33.05 2.25 -7.11
C GLU A 120 -34.51 2.70 -6.88
N GLU A 121 -35.12 2.30 -5.76
CA GLU A 121 -36.46 2.75 -5.38
C GLU A 121 -36.52 4.27 -5.15
N ALA A 122 -35.50 4.84 -4.50
CA ALA A 122 -35.43 6.27 -4.23
C ALA A 122 -35.23 7.09 -5.51
N ASP A 123 -34.44 6.60 -6.46
CA ASP A 123 -34.23 7.26 -7.76
C ASP A 123 -35.51 7.21 -8.61
N THR A 124 -36.18 6.05 -8.66
CA THR A 124 -37.48 5.91 -9.36
C THR A 124 -38.53 6.85 -8.75
N ALA A 125 -38.63 6.90 -7.42
CA ALA A 125 -39.56 7.80 -6.75
C ALA A 125 -39.25 9.28 -6.98
N ARG A 126 -37.97 9.65 -7.17
CA ARG A 126 -37.57 11.02 -7.52
C ARG A 126 -37.92 11.38 -8.95
N GLU A 127 -37.79 10.44 -9.89
CA GLU A 127 -38.19 10.62 -11.28
C GLU A 127 -39.71 10.78 -11.38
N ASP A 128 -40.48 9.93 -10.72
CA ASP A 128 -41.95 10.02 -10.66
C ASP A 128 -42.43 11.34 -10.05
N LEU A 129 -41.71 11.89 -9.07
CA LEU A 129 -42.03 13.19 -8.47
C LEU A 129 -41.63 14.38 -9.35
N ALA A 130 -40.64 14.20 -10.24
CA ALA A 130 -40.19 15.23 -11.17
C ALA A 130 -41.10 15.33 -12.41
N ASP A 131 -41.79 14.23 -12.74
CA ASP A 131 -42.73 14.13 -13.86
C ASP A 131 -44.21 14.40 -13.47
N ALA A 132 -44.50 14.63 -12.19
CA ALA A 132 -45.82 14.95 -11.63
C ALA A 132 -46.06 16.47 -11.47
#